data_AF-A0A0D0MQW5-F1
#
_entry.id   AF-A0A0D0MQW5-F1
#
_cell.length_a   1.000
_cell.length_b   1.000
_cell.length_c   1.000
_cell.angle_alpha   90.00
_cell.angle_beta   90.00
_cell.angle_gamma   90.00
#
_symmetry.space_group_name_H-M   'P 1'
#
loop_
_entity.id
_entity.type
_entity.pdbx_description
1 polymer ?
#
loop_
_entity_poly.entity_id
_entity_poly.type
_entity_poly.pdbx_seq_one_letter_code
_entity_poly.pdbx_strand_id
1 'polypeptide(L)'
;MSKRKPCNRRVQLERSMRALVNTNHAAVINIDPSGLQVMINWKNGKQILSRAVSDALCDVAHRWTIYIAGICVRQDGAQYIKSIDITPDGVHLVERLSDVLEHFYDEVKSDCNANHLVGMGWLAVPGNTRVTEAQLSSLLASVGAWSQVKEAA
;
A
#
# COMPACT_ATOMS: atom_id res chain seq x y z
N MET A 1 35.75 29.15 17.57
CA MET A 1 35.05 27.85 17.47
C MET A 1 33.55 28.10 17.58
N SER A 2 32.80 27.90 16.50
CA SER A 2 31.34 28.05 16.51
C SER A 2 30.72 26.94 17.38
N LYS A 3 29.82 27.28 18.30
CA LYS A 3 29.14 26.30 19.17
C LYS A 3 28.35 25.31 18.30
N ARG A 4 28.60 24.01 18.48
CA ARG A 4 27.91 22.94 17.76
C ARG A 4 26.40 23.05 18.02
N LYS A 5 25.59 23.04 16.96
CA LYS A 5 24.12 23.11 17.05
C LYS A 5 23.60 21.98 17.97
N PRO A 6 22.73 22.27 18.95
CA PRO A 6 22.13 21.26 19.82
C PRO A 6 21.41 20.17 19.00
N CYS A 7 21.55 18.91 19.41
CA CYS A 7 20.87 17.80 18.75
C CYS A 7 19.35 17.90 18.98
N ASN A 8 18.58 18.06 17.90
CA ASN A 8 17.13 18.00 17.97
C ASN A 8 16.68 16.53 18.01
N ARG A 9 16.42 16.02 19.22
CA ARG A 9 16.05 14.62 19.48
C ARG A 9 14.78 14.19 18.75
N ARG A 10 13.78 15.07 18.64
CA ARG A 10 12.53 14.76 17.93
C ARG A 10 12.79 14.49 16.45
N VAL A 11 13.50 15.40 15.80
CA VAL A 11 13.89 15.25 14.38
C VAL A 11 14.80 14.03 14.17
N GLN A 12 15.66 13.72 15.15
CA GLN A 12 16.49 12.51 15.11
C GLN A 12 15.64 11.23 15.16
N LEU A 13 14.64 11.18 16.05
CA LEU A 13 13.75 10.03 16.19
C LEU A 13 12.90 9.81 14.94
N GLU A 14 12.27 10.85 14.41
CA GLU A 14 11.48 10.78 13.18
C GLU A 14 12.34 10.27 11.99
N ARG A 15 13.61 10.71 11.89
CA ARG A 15 14.55 10.19 10.88
C ARG A 15 14.84 8.71 11.07
N SER A 16 15.03 8.24 12.30
CA SER A 16 15.25 6.82 12.56
C SER A 16 14.02 5.96 12.25
N MET A 17 12.80 6.45 12.54
CA MET A 17 11.55 5.78 12.18
C MET A 17 11.39 5.65 10.66
N ARG A 18 11.63 6.74 9.91
CA ARG A 18 11.63 6.68 8.43
C ARG A 18 12.67 5.71 7.89
N ALA A 19 13.87 5.68 8.47
CA ALA A 19 14.90 4.73 8.08
C ALA A 19 14.45 3.28 8.34
N LEU A 20 13.81 3.02 9.48
CA LEU A 20 13.28 1.70 9.82
C LEU A 20 12.23 1.22 8.81
N VAL A 21 11.28 2.08 8.43
CA VAL A 21 10.28 1.82 7.38
C VAL A 21 10.96 1.49 6.05
N ASN A 22 11.93 2.32 5.64
CA ASN A 22 12.64 2.16 4.36
C ASN A 22 13.48 0.88 4.30
N THR A 23 14.20 0.54 5.37
CA THR A 23 15.03 -0.66 5.45
C THR A 23 14.20 -1.93 5.43
N ASN A 24 13.00 -1.92 6.02
CA ASN A 24 12.09 -3.05 6.00
C ASN A 24 11.23 -3.11 4.72
N HIS A 25 11.35 -2.11 3.84
CA HIS A 25 10.50 -1.98 2.65
C HIS A 25 9.02 -2.10 3.00
N ALA A 26 8.61 -1.48 4.10
CA ALA A 26 7.26 -1.60 4.62
C ALA A 26 6.27 -0.85 3.71
N ALA A 27 5.16 -1.51 3.41
CA ALA A 27 4.00 -0.97 2.71
C ALA A 27 2.73 -1.55 3.33
N VAL A 28 1.60 -0.88 3.09
CA VAL A 28 0.28 -1.41 3.45
C VAL A 28 -0.40 -1.90 2.18
N ILE A 29 -0.94 -3.11 2.23
CA ILE A 29 -1.75 -3.68 1.17
C ILE A 29 -3.14 -4.00 1.71
N ASN A 30 -4.15 -3.80 0.88
CA ASN A 30 -5.52 -4.13 1.18
C ASN A 30 -6.19 -4.80 -0.02
N ILE A 31 -7.12 -5.71 0.25
CA ILE A 31 -7.94 -6.37 -0.76
C ILE A 31 -9.42 -6.43 -0.33
N ASP A 32 -10.29 -6.20 -1.31
CA ASP A 32 -11.74 -6.26 -1.22
C ASP A 32 -12.27 -7.35 -2.18
N PRO A 33 -13.32 -8.11 -1.80
CA PRO A 33 -14.25 -7.86 -0.69
C PRO A 33 -13.87 -8.46 0.67
N SER A 34 -12.70 -9.11 0.81
CA SER A 34 -12.33 -9.72 2.10
C SER A 34 -12.06 -8.69 3.21
N GLY A 35 -11.77 -7.43 2.86
CA GLY A 35 -11.42 -6.38 3.83
C GLY A 35 -10.03 -6.57 4.46
N LEU A 36 -9.25 -7.56 4.01
CA LEU A 36 -7.95 -7.85 4.57
C LEU A 36 -7.01 -6.68 4.33
N GLN A 37 -6.55 -6.05 5.41
CA GLN A 37 -5.52 -5.02 5.39
C GLN A 37 -4.32 -5.48 6.21
N VAL A 38 -3.16 -5.57 5.57
CA VAL A 38 -1.93 -6.04 6.23
C VAL A 38 -0.72 -5.20 5.83
N MET A 39 0.25 -5.16 6.73
CA MET A 39 1.56 -4.59 6.41
C MET A 39 2.45 -5.66 5.79
N ILE A 40 3.11 -5.33 4.69
CA ILE A 40 4.00 -6.24 3.97
C ILE A 40 5.33 -5.57 3.63
N ASN A 41 6.32 -6.41 3.37
CA ASN A 41 7.52 -6.00 2.66
C ASN A 41 7.24 -6.02 1.16
N TRP A 42 7.12 -4.85 0.52
CA TRP A 42 6.69 -4.77 -0.88
C TRP A 42 7.70 -5.36 -1.88
N LYS A 43 8.94 -5.67 -1.48
CA LYS A 43 9.91 -6.35 -2.35
C LYS A 43 9.72 -7.85 -2.41
N ASN A 44 9.21 -8.47 -1.35
CA ASN A 44 9.13 -9.93 -1.25
C ASN A 44 7.76 -10.48 -0.85
N GLY A 45 6.77 -9.62 -0.59
CA GLY A 45 5.40 -9.99 -0.23
C GLY A 45 5.22 -10.53 1.19
N LYS A 46 6.29 -10.65 2.00
CA LYS A 46 6.17 -11.18 3.37
C LYS A 46 5.47 -10.17 4.28
N GLN A 47 4.53 -10.65 5.07
CA GLN A 47 3.87 -9.86 6.09
C GLN A 47 4.88 -9.38 7.15
N ILE A 48 4.74 -8.11 7.54
CA ILE A 48 5.51 -7.49 8.61
C ILE A 48 4.65 -7.46 9.86
N LEU A 49 5.08 -8.16 10.91
CA LEU A 49 4.41 -8.21 12.22
C LEU A 49 5.13 -7.37 13.28
N SER A 50 6.23 -6.71 12.91
CA SER A 50 7.02 -5.92 13.83
C SER A 50 6.28 -4.64 14.23
N ARG A 51 5.91 -4.56 15.51
CA ARG A 51 5.25 -3.38 16.07
C ARG A 51 6.07 -2.10 15.86
N ALA A 52 7.40 -2.15 16.03
CA ALA A 52 8.25 -0.98 15.82
C ALA A 52 8.20 -0.45 14.38
N VAL A 53 8.08 -1.34 13.39
CA VAL A 53 7.92 -0.95 11.98
C VAL A 53 6.51 -0.39 11.74
N SER A 54 5.50 -1.01 12.37
CA SER A 54 4.11 -0.54 12.30
C SER A 54 3.96 0.87 12.86
N ASP A 55 4.40 1.09 14.10
CA ASP A 55 4.37 2.39 14.76
C ASP A 55 5.12 3.43 13.92
N ALA A 56 6.29 3.08 13.38
CA ALA A 56 7.06 3.98 12.52
C ALA A 56 6.37 4.36 11.21
N LEU A 57 5.55 3.47 10.64
CA LEU A 57 4.78 3.73 9.42
C LEU A 57 3.52 4.56 9.70
N CYS A 58 2.85 4.30 10.83
CA CYS A 58 1.60 4.94 11.21
C CYS A 58 1.82 6.33 11.83
N ASP A 59 2.84 6.50 12.66
CA ASP A 59 3.04 7.72 13.48
C ASP A 59 3.82 8.83 12.74
N VAL A 60 4.44 8.50 11.60
CA VAL A 60 5.24 9.45 10.82
C VAL A 60 4.55 9.74 9.49
N ALA A 61 4.38 11.02 9.16
CA ALA A 61 3.79 11.38 7.87
C ALA A 61 4.78 11.09 6.72
N HIS A 62 4.38 10.34 5.71
CA HIS A 62 5.23 9.99 4.55
C HIS A 62 4.73 10.65 3.27
N ARG A 63 5.62 10.80 2.28
CA ARG A 63 5.16 10.86 0.89
C ARG A 63 4.68 9.46 0.52
N TRP A 64 3.70 9.35 -0.34
CA TRP A 64 3.12 8.06 -0.71
C TRP A 64 3.08 7.89 -2.22
N THR A 65 3.37 6.68 -2.67
CA THR A 65 2.93 6.17 -3.96
C THR A 65 1.88 5.11 -3.69
N ILE A 66 0.69 5.30 -4.24
CA ILE A 66 -0.47 4.46 -4.00
C ILE A 66 -0.84 3.81 -5.32
N TYR A 67 -0.95 2.49 -5.31
CA TYR A 67 -1.45 1.71 -6.43
C TYR A 67 -2.85 1.25 -6.12
N ILE A 68 -3.77 1.41 -7.06
CA ILE A 68 -5.14 0.89 -6.96
C ILE A 68 -5.34 -0.06 -8.12
N ALA A 69 -5.88 -1.23 -7.85
CA ALA A 69 -6.03 -2.29 -8.81
C ALA A 69 -7.42 -2.94 -8.75
N GLY A 70 -8.03 -3.12 -9.92
CA GLY A 70 -9.11 -4.07 -10.12
C GLY A 70 -8.54 -5.45 -10.34
N ILE A 71 -8.96 -6.41 -9.52
CA ILE A 71 -8.55 -7.81 -9.59
C ILE A 71 -9.54 -8.54 -10.50
N CYS A 72 -9.04 -9.10 -11.59
CA CYS A 72 -9.87 -9.65 -12.65
C CYS A 72 -9.52 -11.11 -12.99
N VAL A 73 -10.55 -11.87 -13.35
CA VAL A 73 -10.45 -13.24 -13.87
C VAL A 73 -11.22 -13.31 -15.18
N ARG A 74 -10.53 -13.66 -16.27
CA ARG A 74 -11.15 -13.84 -17.58
C ARG A 74 -12.01 -15.12 -17.62
N GLN A 75 -12.85 -15.23 -18.64
CA GLN A 75 -13.70 -16.41 -18.85
C GLN A 75 -12.91 -17.72 -19.04
N ASP A 76 -11.67 -17.64 -19.51
CA ASP A 76 -10.74 -18.78 -19.63
C ASP A 76 -10.01 -19.11 -18.30
N GLY A 77 -10.33 -18.41 -17.22
CA GLY A 77 -9.69 -18.54 -15.91
C GLY A 77 -8.39 -17.73 -15.76
N ALA A 78 -7.92 -17.02 -16.79
CA ALA A 78 -6.69 -16.25 -16.71
C ALA A 78 -6.83 -15.05 -15.77
N GLN A 79 -5.89 -14.94 -14.84
CA GLN A 79 -5.83 -13.91 -13.82
C GLN A 79 -5.05 -12.70 -14.33
N TYR A 80 -5.60 -11.50 -14.11
CA TYR A 80 -4.91 -10.25 -14.41
C TYR A 80 -5.35 -9.14 -13.47
N ILE A 81 -4.59 -8.05 -13.45
CA ILE A 81 -4.99 -6.82 -12.76
C ILE A 81 -5.09 -5.69 -13.78
N LYS A 82 -5.91 -4.69 -13.47
CA LYS A 82 -5.90 -3.39 -14.12
C LYS A 82 -5.63 -2.36 -13.05
N SER A 83 -4.60 -1.53 -13.22
CA SER A 83 -4.14 -0.65 -12.14
C SER A 83 -3.77 0.75 -12.58
N ILE A 84 -3.84 1.67 -11.64
CA ILE A 84 -3.30 3.03 -11.74
C ILE A 84 -2.39 3.30 -10.54
N ASP A 85 -1.48 4.26 -10.68
CA ASP A 85 -0.66 4.77 -9.59
C ASP A 85 -0.87 6.26 -9.37
N ILE A 86 -0.95 6.66 -8.10
CA ILE A 86 -1.20 8.03 -7.67
C ILE A 86 -0.13 8.42 -6.66
N THR A 87 0.33 9.65 -6.76
CA THR A 87 1.27 10.24 -5.79
C THR A 87 0.62 11.50 -5.21
N PRO A 88 -0.06 11.40 -4.04
CA PRO A 88 -0.66 12.56 -3.41
C PRO A 88 0.40 13.62 -3.07
N ASP A 89 0.05 14.89 -3.25
CA ASP A 89 0.94 16.00 -2.93
C ASP A 89 1.19 16.10 -1.41
N GLY A 90 2.44 16.33 -1.03
CA GLY A 90 2.82 16.56 0.37
C GLY A 90 3.17 15.29 1.15
N VAL A 91 3.03 15.36 2.47
CA VAL A 91 3.29 14.24 3.39
C VAL A 91 2.06 13.98 4.24
N HIS A 92 1.64 12.73 4.31
CA HIS A 92 0.39 12.31 4.96
C HIS A 92 0.63 11.15 5.91
N LEU A 93 -0.18 11.07 6.96
CA LEU A 93 -0.29 9.86 7.79
C LEU A 93 -1.08 8.79 7.01
N VAL A 94 -0.85 7.52 7.33
CA VAL A 94 -1.55 6.38 6.70
C VAL A 94 -3.07 6.53 6.81
N GLU A 95 -3.57 6.98 7.96
CA GLU A 95 -5.01 7.12 8.23
C GLU A 95 -5.72 8.12 7.31
N ARG A 96 -4.99 9.06 6.72
CA ARG A 96 -5.56 10.05 5.78
C ARG A 96 -5.60 9.57 4.33
N LEU A 97 -5.10 8.35 4.05
CA LEU A 97 -5.11 7.81 2.69
C LEU A 97 -6.51 7.34 2.28
N SER A 98 -7.35 6.91 3.23
CA SER A 98 -8.70 6.40 2.97
C SER A 98 -9.56 7.37 2.17
N ASP A 99 -9.53 8.66 2.50
CA ASP A 99 -10.31 9.69 1.81
C ASP A 99 -9.88 9.89 0.35
N VAL A 100 -8.59 9.62 0.04
CA VAL A 100 -8.06 9.71 -1.32
C VAL A 100 -8.42 8.47 -2.12
N LEU A 101 -8.44 7.30 -1.47
CA LEU A 101 -8.62 6.01 -2.13
C LEU A 101 -10.01 5.84 -2.74
N GLU A 102 -11.06 6.30 -2.06
CA GLU A 102 -12.46 6.05 -2.48
C GLU A 102 -12.76 6.58 -3.89
N HIS A 103 -12.29 7.80 -4.21
CA HIS A 103 -12.51 8.40 -5.52
C HIS A 103 -11.91 7.57 -6.67
N PHE A 104 -10.66 7.16 -6.51
CA PHE A 104 -9.93 6.41 -7.54
C PHE A 104 -10.34 4.94 -7.61
N TYR A 105 -10.92 4.40 -6.54
CA TYR A 105 -11.51 3.08 -6.52
C TYR A 105 -12.61 2.94 -7.56
N ASP A 106 -13.54 3.89 -7.61
CA ASP A 106 -14.65 3.88 -8.55
C ASP A 106 -14.18 4.05 -10.00
N GLU A 107 -13.16 4.87 -10.23
CA GLU A 107 -12.55 5.03 -11.56
C GLU A 107 -12.00 3.70 -12.09
N VAL A 108 -11.11 3.05 -11.33
CA VAL A 108 -10.49 1.77 -11.74
C VAL A 108 -11.55 0.69 -11.90
N LYS A 109 -12.54 0.66 -11.00
CA LYS A 109 -13.65 -0.29 -11.08
C LYS A 109 -14.47 -0.11 -12.35
N SER A 110 -14.78 1.14 -12.73
CA SER A 110 -15.55 1.45 -13.94
C SER A 110 -14.80 1.08 -15.23
N ASP A 111 -13.47 1.15 -15.18
CA ASP A 111 -12.59 0.84 -16.31
C ASP A 111 -12.30 -0.68 -16.43
N CYS A 112 -12.66 -1.47 -15.42
CA CYS A 112 -12.59 -2.94 -15.47
C CYS A 112 -13.77 -3.55 -16.23
N ASN A 113 -13.54 -4.69 -16.87
CA ASN A 113 -14.64 -5.48 -17.41
C ASN A 113 -15.47 -6.06 -16.25
N ALA A 114 -16.73 -5.65 -16.14
CA ALA A 114 -17.62 -6.07 -15.05
C ALA A 114 -17.81 -7.60 -14.96
N ASN A 115 -17.70 -8.33 -16.07
CA ASN A 115 -17.79 -9.80 -16.06
C ASN A 115 -16.51 -10.49 -15.60
N HIS A 116 -15.39 -9.76 -15.54
CA HIS A 116 -14.11 -10.29 -15.08
C HIS A 116 -13.76 -9.82 -13.67
N LEU A 117 -14.31 -8.69 -13.22
CA LEU A 117 -13.97 -8.09 -11.94
C LEU A 117 -14.46 -8.97 -10.78
N VAL A 118 -13.52 -9.47 -9.97
CA VAL A 118 -13.81 -10.31 -8.79
C VAL A 118 -13.49 -9.61 -7.47
N GLY A 119 -12.72 -8.53 -7.51
CA GLY A 119 -12.33 -7.78 -6.33
C GLY A 119 -11.58 -6.50 -6.67
N MET A 120 -11.27 -5.73 -5.64
CA MET A 120 -10.43 -4.53 -5.71
C MET A 120 -9.27 -4.67 -4.71
N GLY A 121 -8.25 -3.86 -4.85
CA GLY A 121 -7.23 -3.74 -3.83
C GLY A 121 -6.34 -2.53 -4.04
N TRP A 122 -5.61 -2.17 -3.00
CA TRP A 122 -4.62 -1.10 -3.07
C TRP A 122 -3.32 -1.46 -2.36
N LEU A 123 -2.24 -0.82 -2.78
CA LEU A 123 -0.92 -0.88 -2.16
C LEU A 123 -0.43 0.55 -1.93
N ALA A 124 -0.19 0.92 -0.67
CA ALA A 124 0.40 2.21 -0.30
C ALA A 124 1.86 2.01 0.11
N VAL A 125 2.77 2.58 -0.67
CA VAL A 125 4.22 2.51 -0.45
C VAL A 125 4.75 3.89 -0.06
N PRO A 126 5.47 4.01 1.08
CA PRO A 126 6.15 5.24 1.44
C PRO A 126 7.22 5.63 0.40
N GLY A 127 7.31 6.92 0.12
CA GLY A 127 8.27 7.51 -0.82
C GLY A 127 7.70 7.66 -2.23
N ASN A 128 8.61 7.85 -3.19
CA ASN A 128 8.32 7.80 -4.62
C ASN A 128 8.89 6.47 -5.13
N THR A 129 8.10 5.41 -4.98
CA THR A 129 8.54 4.04 -5.24
C THR A 129 7.79 3.50 -6.44
N ARG A 130 8.52 3.09 -7.48
CA ARG A 130 7.92 2.41 -8.63
C ARG A 130 7.78 0.92 -8.37
N VAL A 131 6.54 0.45 -8.35
CA VAL A 131 6.15 -0.96 -8.37
C VAL A 131 5.59 -1.26 -9.76
N THR A 132 6.09 -2.31 -10.41
CA THR A 132 5.56 -2.72 -11.71
C THR A 132 4.21 -3.42 -11.54
N GLU A 133 3.37 -3.40 -12.57
CA GLU A 133 2.07 -4.11 -12.54
C GLU A 133 2.24 -5.61 -12.21
N ALA A 134 3.25 -6.26 -12.81
CA ALA A 134 3.56 -7.66 -12.52
C ALA A 134 3.94 -7.89 -11.04
N GLN A 135 4.70 -6.97 -10.44
CA GLN A 135 5.04 -7.04 -9.02
C GLN A 135 3.81 -6.79 -8.14
N LEU A 136 3.00 -5.77 -8.46
CA LEU A 136 1.75 -5.49 -7.75
C LEU A 136 0.81 -6.69 -7.76
N SER A 137 0.64 -7.32 -8.92
CA SER A 137 -0.12 -8.57 -9.08
C SER A 137 0.41 -9.67 -8.15
N SER A 138 1.73 -9.88 -8.12
CA SER A 138 2.36 -10.86 -7.22
C SER A 138 2.13 -10.53 -5.72
N LEU A 139 2.18 -9.26 -5.34
CA LEU A 139 1.91 -8.84 -3.95
C LEU A 139 0.45 -9.07 -3.56
N LEU A 140 -0.50 -8.71 -4.43
CA LEU A 140 -1.92 -9.04 -4.25
C LEU A 140 -2.12 -10.55 -4.11
N ALA A 141 -1.29 -11.36 -4.78
CA ALA A 141 -1.43 -12.82 -4.78
C ALA A 141 -0.99 -13.38 -3.45
N SER A 142 0.10 -12.84 -2.91
CA SER A 142 0.60 -13.23 -1.60
C SER A 142 -0.41 -12.98 -0.46
N VAL A 143 -1.39 -12.09 -0.66
CA VAL A 143 -2.47 -11.83 0.31
C VAL A 143 -3.81 -12.46 -0.07
N GLY A 144 -3.87 -13.27 -1.13
CA GLY A 144 -5.06 -14.05 -1.46
C GLY A 144 -6.10 -13.33 -2.33
N ALA A 145 -5.68 -12.33 -3.12
CA ALA A 145 -6.56 -11.52 -3.97
C ALA A 145 -7.51 -12.31 -4.90
N TRP A 146 -7.14 -13.53 -5.31
CA TRP A 146 -7.93 -14.38 -6.22
C TRP A 146 -8.79 -15.43 -5.54
N SER A 147 -8.70 -15.57 -4.22
CA SER A 147 -9.43 -16.57 -3.43
C SER A 147 -10.18 -15.91 -2.29
N GLN A 148 -10.74 -14.73 -2.53
CA GLN A 148 -11.42 -13.94 -1.51
C GLN A 148 -12.80 -14.52 -1.19
N VAL A 149 -13.08 -14.69 0.09
CA VAL A 149 -14.42 -14.96 0.62
C VAL A 149 -14.93 -13.65 1.20
N LYS A 150 -16.16 -13.25 0.85
CA LYS A 150 -16.79 -12.06 1.42
C LYS A 150 -16.95 -12.26 2.92
N GLU A 151 -16.36 -11.39 3.75
CA GLU A 151 -16.66 -11.39 5.18
C GLU A 151 -18.15 -11.04 5.35
N ALA A 152 -18.89 -11.89 6.09
CA ALA A 152 -20.28 -11.62 6.43
C ALA A 152 -20.30 -10.46 7.42
N ALA A 153 -20.89 -9.34 6.99
CA ALA A 153 -21.09 -8.12 7.79
C ALA A 153 -21.98 -8.36 9.01
#